data_AF-A0AAW1N2Y4-F1
#
_entry.id   AF-A0AAW1N2Y4-F1
#
_cell.length_a   1.000
_cell.length_b   1.000
_cell.length_c   1.000
_cell.angle_alpha   90.00
_cell.angle_beta   90.00
_cell.angle_gamma   90.00
#
_symmetry.space_group_name_H-M   'P 1'
#
loop_
_entity.id
_entity.type
_entity.pdbx_description
1 polymer ?
#
loop_
_entity_poly.entity_id
_entity_poly.type
_entity_poly.pdbx_seq_one_letter_code
_entity_poly.pdbx_strand_id
1 'polypeptide(L)'
;MFEYEGSDEPLSDPKQNFKVQLFFSVLDTTISSVKERFLQLKQHNEDFKVLLNISQLKEWNDDDLLKHCKDLQLKLTNDKNNEDRDIDGNTLFEELKAFYIFMKTDMTPHDILNYIYHNKLTDTFPNIFVRLRIYLTLPVSVASGERRFSKLNLIKNYMRSTMSQEHLVDLPTYNID
;
A
#
# COMPACT_ATOMS: atom_id res chain seq x y z
N MET A 1 -17.00 7.88 -59.27
CA MET A 1 -16.73 8.85 -58.18
C MET A 1 -17.15 8.14 -56.89
N PHE A 2 -16.22 8.02 -55.94
CA PHE A 2 -16.14 6.98 -54.92
C PHE A 2 -17.35 6.87 -53.97
N GLU A 3 -17.91 5.66 -53.83
CA GLU A 3 -18.72 5.25 -52.66
C GLU A 3 -17.74 4.83 -51.55
N TYR A 4 -17.37 5.77 -50.69
CA TYR A 4 -16.53 5.53 -49.50
C TYR A 4 -17.13 6.17 -48.24
N GLU A 5 -18.44 6.34 -48.19
CA GLU A 5 -19.13 6.61 -46.93
C GLU A 5 -19.39 5.27 -46.23
N GLY A 6 -18.33 4.75 -45.60
CA GLY A 6 -18.50 3.77 -44.53
C GLY A 6 -19.33 4.44 -43.45
N SER A 7 -20.57 3.97 -43.29
CA SER A 7 -21.42 4.42 -42.19
C SER A 7 -20.72 4.04 -40.88
N ASP A 8 -20.49 5.02 -40.01
CA ASP A 8 -20.12 4.76 -38.62
C ASP A 8 -21.28 3.98 -37.98
N GLU A 9 -21.21 2.64 -38.00
CA GLU A 9 -22.14 1.82 -37.24
C GLU A 9 -21.95 2.19 -35.76
N PRO A 10 -23.00 2.68 -35.08
CA PRO A 10 -22.91 2.92 -33.65
C PRO A 10 -22.62 1.56 -33.00
N LEU A 11 -21.59 1.49 -32.15
CA LEU A 11 -21.26 0.31 -31.35
C LEU A 11 -22.51 -0.18 -30.60
N SER A 12 -23.29 -1.07 -31.22
CA SER A 12 -24.64 -1.46 -30.79
C SER A 12 -24.63 -2.86 -30.17
N ASP A 13 -23.71 -3.11 -29.25
CA ASP A 13 -23.91 -4.13 -28.23
C ASP A 13 -23.85 -3.47 -26.85
N PRO A 14 -25.00 -3.29 -26.15
CA PRO A 14 -25.05 -2.78 -24.78
C PRO A 14 -24.10 -3.53 -23.83
N LYS A 15 -23.86 -4.82 -24.09
CA LYS A 15 -22.92 -5.64 -23.31
C LYS A 15 -21.47 -5.24 -23.55
N GLN A 16 -21.06 -4.96 -24.79
CA GLN A 16 -19.71 -4.45 -25.07
C GLN A 16 -19.53 -3.03 -24.53
N ASN A 17 -20.55 -2.17 -24.66
CA ASN A 17 -20.48 -0.82 -24.11
C ASN A 17 -20.34 -0.83 -22.57
N PHE A 18 -21.14 -1.65 -21.88
CA PHE A 18 -20.98 -1.89 -20.44
C PHE A 18 -19.59 -2.44 -20.09
N LYS A 19 -19.08 -3.41 -20.86
CA LYS A 19 -17.78 -4.04 -20.62
C LYS A 19 -16.63 -3.05 -20.78
N VAL A 20 -16.67 -2.19 -21.80
CA VAL A 20 -15.59 -1.23 -22.10
C VAL A 20 -15.68 0.01 -21.23
N GLN A 21 -16.83 0.70 -21.21
CA GLN A 21 -16.95 1.99 -20.56
C GLN A 21 -17.06 1.90 -19.03
N LEU A 22 -17.67 0.84 -18.52
CA LEU A 22 -17.87 0.69 -17.07
C LEU A 22 -16.94 -0.37 -16.48
N PHE A 23 -17.00 -1.61 -16.94
CA PHE A 23 -16.29 -2.72 -16.29
C PHE A 23 -14.76 -2.57 -16.37
N PHE A 24 -14.20 -2.36 -17.57
CA PHE A 24 -12.76 -2.14 -17.69
C PHE A 24 -12.29 -0.81 -17.08
N SER A 25 -13.10 0.25 -17.15
CA SER A 25 -12.79 1.52 -16.50
C SER A 25 -12.66 1.38 -14.98
N VAL A 26 -13.66 0.76 -14.33
CA VAL A 26 -13.64 0.49 -12.88
C VAL A 26 -12.48 -0.43 -12.50
N LEU A 27 -12.20 -1.48 -13.30
CA LEU A 27 -11.05 -2.35 -13.08
C LEU A 27 -9.72 -1.58 -13.17
N ASP A 28 -9.58 -0.68 -14.14
CA ASP A 28 -8.36 0.08 -14.38
C ASP A 28 -8.11 1.12 -13.28
N THR A 29 -9.16 1.81 -12.84
CA THR A 29 -9.11 2.70 -11.66
C THR A 29 -8.73 1.91 -10.42
N THR A 30 -9.38 0.77 -10.18
CA THR A 30 -9.11 -0.07 -9.00
C THR A 30 -7.66 -0.59 -9.00
N ILE A 31 -7.15 -1.07 -10.14
CA ILE A 31 -5.77 -1.54 -10.28
C ILE A 31 -4.79 -0.38 -10.01
N SER A 32 -5.07 0.81 -10.54
CA SER A 32 -4.22 1.98 -10.37
C SER A 32 -4.16 2.43 -8.91
N SER A 33 -5.31 2.55 -8.24
CA SER A 33 -5.37 2.95 -6.83
C SER A 33 -4.64 1.98 -5.90
N VAL A 34 -4.66 0.67 -6.19
CA VAL A 34 -3.92 -0.33 -5.40
C VAL A 34 -2.42 -0.21 -5.62
N LYS A 35 -1.98 -0.04 -6.87
CA LYS A 35 -0.56 0.16 -7.19
C LYS A 35 -0.02 1.40 -6.49
N GLU A 36 -0.78 2.49 -6.51
CA GLU A 36 -0.45 3.72 -5.80
C GLU A 36 -0.32 3.48 -4.30
N ARG A 37 -1.29 2.79 -3.68
CA ARG A 37 -1.24 2.44 -2.25
C ARG A 37 -0.04 1.56 -1.88
N PHE A 38 0.43 0.69 -2.77
CA PHE A 38 1.64 -0.09 -2.55
C PHE A 38 2.91 0.76 -2.58
N LEU A 39 3.00 1.71 -3.52
CA LEU A 39 4.11 2.66 -3.58
C LEU A 39 4.14 3.53 -2.32
N GLN A 40 2.97 4.01 -1.87
CA GLN A 40 2.83 4.73 -0.61
C GLN A 40 3.27 3.88 0.58
N LEU A 41 2.95 2.58 0.63
CA LEU A 41 3.42 1.70 1.70
C LEU A 41 4.95 1.62 1.75
N LYS A 42 5.64 1.56 0.61
CA LYS A 42 7.12 1.56 0.59
C LYS A 42 7.67 2.83 1.23
N GLN A 43 7.05 3.98 0.95
CA GLN A 43 7.43 5.24 1.54
C GLN A 43 7.17 5.26 3.05
N HIS A 44 6.00 4.78 3.49
CA HIS A 44 5.71 4.61 4.92
C HIS A 44 6.69 3.66 5.61
N ASN A 45 7.19 2.63 4.93
CA ASN A 45 8.18 1.73 5.53
C ASN A 45 9.49 2.46 5.87
N GLU A 46 9.92 3.40 5.02
CA GLU A 46 11.09 4.24 5.33
C GLU A 46 10.78 5.22 6.48
N ASP A 47 9.58 5.79 6.52
CA ASP A 47 9.16 6.72 7.57
C ASP A 47 9.14 6.05 8.96
N PHE A 48 8.74 4.78 9.01
CA PHE A 48 8.63 4.01 10.24
C PHE A 48 9.90 3.21 10.57
N LYS A 49 10.97 3.31 9.77
CA LYS A 49 12.21 2.52 9.87
C LYS A 49 12.83 2.48 11.27
N VAL A 50 12.75 3.58 12.02
CA VAL A 50 13.22 3.67 13.41
C VAL A 50 12.55 2.64 14.32
N LEU A 51 11.25 2.39 14.12
CA LEU A 51 10.47 1.42 14.90
C LEU A 51 10.74 -0.03 14.46
N LEU A 52 11.32 -0.22 13.28
CA LEU A 52 11.59 -1.53 12.68
C LEU A 52 12.92 -2.08 13.10
N ASN A 53 13.90 -1.19 13.23
CA ASN A 53 15.27 -1.54 13.52
C ASN A 53 15.59 -1.20 14.98
N ILE A 54 14.68 -1.50 15.91
CA ILE A 54 14.91 -1.32 17.36
C ILE A 54 16.19 -2.05 17.78
N SER A 55 16.48 -3.20 17.18
CA SER A 55 17.71 -3.98 17.35
C SER A 55 18.97 -3.22 16.88
N GLN A 56 18.86 -2.39 15.82
CA GLN A 56 19.97 -1.59 15.31
C GLN A 56 20.06 -0.19 15.93
N LEU A 57 19.20 0.17 16.90
CA LEU A 57 19.26 1.46 17.60
C LEU A 57 20.62 1.71 18.25
N LYS A 58 21.39 0.66 18.54
CA LYS A 58 22.76 0.74 19.04
C LYS A 58 23.72 1.52 18.13
N GLU A 59 23.46 1.48 16.82
CA GLU A 59 24.31 2.08 15.80
C GLU A 59 23.90 3.53 15.51
N TRP A 60 22.79 3.99 16.07
CA TRP A 60 22.24 5.32 15.79
C TRP A 60 22.76 6.32 16.80
N ASN A 61 23.22 7.47 16.31
CA ASN A 61 23.48 8.60 17.19
C ASN A 61 22.16 9.15 17.74
N ASP A 62 22.21 9.68 18.96
CA ASP A 62 21.05 10.26 19.64
C ASP A 62 20.39 11.36 18.81
N ASP A 63 21.21 12.19 18.15
CA ASP A 63 20.73 13.28 17.29
C ASP A 63 19.98 12.75 16.06
N ASP A 64 20.48 11.67 15.45
CA ASP A 64 19.86 11.06 14.26
C ASP A 64 18.53 10.38 14.62
N LEU A 65 18.49 9.69 15.77
CA LEU A 65 17.29 9.06 16.28
C LEU A 65 16.22 10.10 16.62
N LEU A 66 16.61 11.17 17.31
CA LEU A 66 15.70 12.28 17.64
C LEU A 66 15.18 12.97 16.39
N LYS A 67 16.04 13.19 15.40
CA LYS A 67 15.65 13.76 14.11
C LYS A 67 14.58 12.90 13.43
N HIS A 68 14.77 11.59 13.36
CA HIS A 68 13.77 10.71 12.74
C HIS A 68 12.45 10.67 13.51
N CYS A 69 12.49 10.71 14.85
CA CYS A 69 11.28 10.79 15.66
C CYS A 69 10.51 12.10 15.40
N LYS A 70 11.22 13.21 15.23
CA LYS A 70 10.63 14.51 14.87
C LYS A 70 10.12 14.55 13.42
N ASP A 71 10.83 13.93 12.49
CA ASP A 71 10.39 13.80 11.09
C ASP A 71 9.09 12.99 11.00
N LEU A 72 8.98 11.92 11.79
CA LEU A 72 7.76 11.13 11.90
C LEU A 72 6.61 11.92 12.53
N GLN A 73 6.89 12.71 13.58
CA GLN A 73 5.92 13.63 14.16
C GLN A 73 5.41 14.63 13.13
N LEU A 74 6.29 15.26 12.35
CA LEU A 74 5.90 16.23 11.32
C LEU A 74 5.02 15.60 10.25
N LYS A 75 5.36 14.39 9.77
CA LYS A 75 4.56 13.65 8.79
C LYS A 75 3.17 13.28 9.30
N LEU A 76 3.00 13.15 10.60
CA LEU A 76 1.76 12.77 11.26
C LEU A 76 1.08 13.95 11.97
N THR A 77 1.58 15.18 11.78
CA THR A 77 0.93 16.39 12.24
C THR A 77 0.06 16.94 11.12
N ASN A 78 -1.21 17.21 11.42
CA ASN A 78 -2.09 17.82 10.45
C ASN A 78 -1.76 19.32 10.31
N ASP A 79 -1.50 19.77 9.09
CA ASP A 79 -0.93 21.08 8.74
C ASP A 79 -1.75 22.29 9.26
N LYS A 80 -3.00 22.05 9.69
CA LYS A 80 -3.96 23.11 9.95
C LYS A 80 -3.73 23.89 11.23
N ASN A 81 -3.17 23.29 12.30
CA ASN A 81 -3.01 24.00 13.58
C ASN A 81 -1.73 23.66 14.36
N ASN A 82 -0.92 22.67 13.97
CA ASN A 82 0.31 22.27 14.68
C ASN A 82 0.15 21.87 16.17
N GLU A 83 -1.07 21.98 16.71
CA GLU A 83 -1.50 21.60 18.06
C GLU A 83 -2.11 20.19 18.12
N ASP A 84 -2.64 19.70 16.99
CA ASP A 84 -3.24 18.37 16.88
C ASP A 84 -2.20 17.39 16.31
N ARG A 85 -1.28 16.98 17.19
CA ARG A 85 -0.25 15.99 16.87
C ARG A 85 -0.67 14.66 17.48
N ASP A 86 -0.84 13.64 16.65
CA ASP A 86 -1.08 12.27 17.12
C ASP A 86 0.12 11.74 17.95
N ILE A 87 1.28 12.39 17.80
CA ILE A 87 2.59 11.91 18.22
C ILE A 87 3.45 13.05 18.75
N ASP A 88 4.04 12.84 19.92
CA ASP A 88 5.21 13.61 20.38
C ASP A 88 6.50 12.82 20.07
N GLY A 89 7.35 13.39 19.21
CA GLY A 89 8.62 12.81 18.81
C GLY A 89 9.65 12.77 19.94
N ASN A 90 9.61 13.68 20.90
CA ASN A 90 10.49 13.63 22.08
C ASN A 90 10.05 12.50 23.01
N THR A 91 8.74 12.35 23.26
CA THR A 91 8.22 11.24 24.08
C THR A 91 8.55 9.89 23.44
N LEU A 92 8.42 9.77 22.11
CA LEU A 92 8.80 8.57 21.38
C LEU A 92 10.29 8.26 21.52
N PHE A 93 11.14 9.27 21.39
CA PHE A 93 12.59 9.14 21.55
C PHE A 93 12.97 8.60 22.93
N GLU A 94 12.40 9.18 23.99
CA GLU A 94 12.64 8.76 25.38
C GLU A 94 12.13 7.33 25.63
N GLU A 95 10.92 7.00 25.15
CA GLU A 95 10.39 5.63 25.23
C GLU A 95 11.29 4.62 24.52
N LEU A 96 11.78 4.95 23.30
CA LEU A 96 12.65 4.07 22.53
C LEU A 96 13.99 3.84 23.24
N LYS A 97 14.58 4.88 23.83
CA LYS A 97 15.80 4.75 24.64
C LYS A 97 15.58 3.90 25.88
N ALA A 98 14.52 4.17 26.62
CA ALA A 98 14.19 3.40 27.82
C ALA A 98 13.93 1.93 27.49
N PHE A 99 13.18 1.68 26.40
CA PHE A 99 12.90 0.33 25.90
C PHE A 99 14.16 -0.40 25.45
N TYR A 100 15.07 0.30 24.77
CA TYR A 100 16.36 -0.25 24.35
C TYR A 100 17.25 -0.63 25.54
N ILE A 101 17.37 0.23 26.56
CA ILE A 101 18.13 -0.09 27.77
C ILE A 101 17.54 -1.31 28.49
N PHE A 102 16.21 -1.42 28.46
CA PHE A 102 15.49 -2.53 29.05
C PHE A 102 15.71 -3.85 28.26
N MET A 103 15.76 -3.78 26.93
CA MET A 103 16.00 -4.91 26.05
C MET A 103 17.48 -5.12 25.74
N LYS A 104 18.09 -6.14 26.37
CA LYS A 104 19.51 -6.50 26.15
C LYS A 104 19.79 -7.37 24.92
N THR A 105 18.78 -7.68 24.11
CA THR A 105 18.86 -8.68 23.04
C THR A 105 18.16 -8.22 21.78
N ASP A 106 18.74 -8.55 20.63
CA ASP A 106 18.14 -8.31 19.33
C ASP A 106 16.91 -9.20 19.16
N MET A 107 15.74 -8.58 19.03
CA MET A 107 14.46 -9.25 18.81
C MET A 107 13.80 -8.68 17.56
N THR A 108 12.97 -9.48 16.89
CA THR A 108 12.18 -8.97 15.77
C THR A 108 11.06 -8.06 16.27
N PRO A 109 10.53 -7.14 15.44
CA PRO A 109 9.37 -6.30 15.81
C PRO A 109 8.16 -7.09 16.31
N HIS A 110 7.97 -8.32 15.81
CA HIS A 110 6.91 -9.22 16.27
C HIS A 110 7.17 -9.77 17.67
N ASP A 111 8.40 -10.18 17.95
CA ASP A 111 8.80 -10.67 19.27
C ASP A 111 8.73 -9.55 20.31
N ILE A 112 9.13 -8.34 19.94
CA ILE A 112 9.00 -7.13 20.76
C ILE A 112 7.54 -6.88 21.13
N LEU A 113 6.63 -6.97 20.16
CA LEU A 113 5.20 -6.77 20.42
C LEU A 113 4.65 -7.83 21.38
N ASN A 114 4.98 -9.10 21.15
CA ASN A 114 4.56 -10.20 22.04
C ASN A 114 5.13 -10.03 23.44
N TYR A 115 6.40 -9.60 23.55
CA TYR A 115 7.06 -9.36 24.82
C TYR A 115 6.38 -8.23 25.62
N ILE A 116 6.06 -7.11 24.98
CA ILE A 116 5.35 -5.99 25.63
C ILE A 116 3.98 -6.47 26.12
N TYR A 117 3.27 -7.26 25.31
CA TYR A 117 1.96 -7.80 25.66
C TYR A 117 2.01 -8.77 26.84
N HIS A 118 2.90 -9.77 26.79
CA HIS A 118 3.02 -10.80 27.83
C HIS A 118 3.49 -10.24 29.18
N ASN A 119 4.36 -9.24 29.16
CA ASN A 119 4.87 -8.61 30.38
C ASN A 119 3.99 -7.45 30.89
N LYS A 120 2.84 -7.19 30.25
CA LYS A 120 1.93 -6.07 30.57
C LYS A 120 2.64 -4.70 30.58
N LEU A 121 3.60 -4.51 29.69
CA LEU A 121 4.35 -3.26 29.54
C LEU A 121 3.63 -2.26 28.60
N THR A 122 2.36 -2.53 28.29
CA THR A 122 1.53 -1.69 27.42
C THR A 122 1.36 -0.28 27.98
N ASP A 123 1.28 -0.15 29.30
CA ASP A 123 1.13 1.15 29.97
C ASP A 123 2.47 1.88 30.12
N THR A 124 3.58 1.15 30.06
CA THR A 124 4.94 1.70 30.17
C THR A 124 5.45 2.23 28.83
N PHE A 125 5.13 1.53 27.74
CA PHE A 125 5.56 1.88 26.38
C PHE A 125 4.37 1.95 25.41
N PRO A 126 3.37 2.82 25.67
CA PRO A 126 2.15 2.89 24.89
C PRO A 126 2.43 3.32 23.45
N ASN A 127 3.36 4.25 23.22
CA ASN A 127 3.65 4.75 21.88
C ASN A 127 4.33 3.67 21.03
N ILE A 128 5.29 2.93 21.60
CA ILE A 128 5.94 1.82 20.91
C ILE A 128 4.92 0.72 20.58
N PHE A 129 4.09 0.34 21.56
CA PHE A 129 3.11 -0.73 21.39
C PHE A 129 2.10 -0.46 20.27
N VAL A 130 1.46 0.71 20.29
CA VAL A 130 0.45 1.09 19.28
C VAL A 130 1.07 1.13 17.89
N ARG A 131 2.27 1.69 17.75
CA ARG A 131 2.93 1.83 16.46
C ARG A 131 3.39 0.50 15.87
N LEU A 132 3.96 -0.38 16.70
CA LEU A 132 4.34 -1.72 16.25
C LEU A 132 3.13 -2.50 15.74
N ARG A 133 1.95 -2.34 16.37
CA ARG A 133 0.71 -2.96 15.90
C ARG A 133 0.26 -2.39 14.56
N ILE A 134 0.26 -1.06 14.40
CA ILE A 134 -0.09 -0.40 13.14
C ILE A 134 0.85 -0.90 12.05
N TYR A 135 2.16 -0.87 12.31
CA TYR A 135 3.16 -1.34 11.36
C TYR A 135 2.95 -2.81 10.99
N LEU A 136 2.84 -3.74 11.94
CA LEU A 136 2.72 -5.17 11.63
C LEU A 136 1.42 -5.52 10.88
N THR A 137 0.40 -4.66 10.93
CA THR A 137 -0.87 -4.87 10.23
C THR A 137 -0.93 -4.21 8.84
N LEU A 138 -0.09 -3.19 8.59
CA LEU A 138 -0.03 -2.45 7.32
C LEU A 138 0.45 -3.33 6.14
N PRO A 139 1.61 -4.02 6.18
CA PRO A 139 2.07 -4.91 5.11
C PRO A 139 1.11 -6.08 4.85
N VAL A 140 0.53 -6.66 5.91
CA VAL A 140 -0.41 -7.80 5.77
C VAL A 140 -1.64 -7.41 4.96
N SER A 141 -2.17 -6.21 5.20
CA SER A 141 -3.31 -5.68 4.46
C SER A 141 -2.97 -5.41 3.00
N VAL A 142 -1.77 -4.89 2.73
CA VAL A 142 -1.32 -4.57 1.37
C VAL A 142 -0.98 -5.84 0.58
N ALA A 143 -0.24 -6.80 1.14
CA ALA A 143 0.08 -8.06 0.48
C ALA A 143 -1.17 -8.91 0.16
N SER A 144 -2.17 -8.91 1.06
CA SER A 144 -3.47 -9.52 0.78
C SER A 144 -4.19 -8.81 -0.38
N GLY A 145 -4.12 -7.48 -0.42
CA GLY A 145 -4.54 -6.69 -1.57
C GLY A 145 -3.83 -7.15 -2.84
N GLU A 146 -2.51 -7.05 -2.91
CA GLU A 146 -1.70 -7.41 -4.09
C GLU A 146 -2.00 -8.81 -4.60
N ARG A 147 -2.12 -9.81 -3.72
CA ARG A 147 -2.44 -11.17 -4.11
C ARG A 147 -3.81 -11.28 -4.78
N ARG A 148 -4.81 -10.57 -4.26
CA ARG A 148 -6.15 -10.50 -4.85
C ARG A 148 -6.14 -9.73 -6.17
N PHE A 149 -5.34 -8.66 -6.26
CA PHE A 149 -5.25 -7.82 -7.46
C PHE A 149 -4.41 -8.43 -8.59
N SER A 150 -3.40 -9.23 -8.28
CA SER A 150 -2.66 -10.01 -9.28
C SER A 150 -3.59 -10.97 -10.02
N LYS A 151 -4.51 -11.62 -9.29
CA LYS A 151 -5.57 -12.45 -9.88
C LYS A 151 -6.55 -11.62 -10.73
N LEU A 152 -6.95 -10.44 -10.25
CA LEU A 152 -7.82 -9.53 -10.99
C LEU A 152 -7.18 -9.07 -12.31
N ASN A 153 -5.89 -8.76 -12.29
CA ASN A 153 -5.12 -8.35 -13.45
C ASN A 153 -5.01 -9.48 -14.49
N LEU A 154 -4.86 -10.73 -14.03
CA LEU A 154 -4.91 -11.91 -14.89
C LEU A 154 -6.28 -12.07 -15.57
N ILE A 155 -7.38 -11.91 -14.83
CA ILE A 155 -8.75 -11.98 -15.37
C ILE A 155 -8.98 -10.88 -16.40
N LYS A 156 -8.56 -9.65 -16.10
CA LYS A 156 -8.65 -8.51 -17.02
C LYS A 156 -7.90 -8.79 -18.34
N ASN A 157 -6.67 -9.28 -18.26
CA ASN A 157 -5.87 -9.61 -19.44
C ASN A 157 -6.54 -10.72 -20.26
N TYR A 158 -7.00 -11.79 -19.60
CA TYR A 158 -7.72 -12.88 -20.26
C TYR A 158 -8.96 -12.37 -21.01
N MET A 159 -9.81 -11.56 -20.36
CA MET A 159 -11.03 -11.03 -20.98
C MET A 159 -10.78 -10.07 -22.15
N ARG A 160 -9.67 -9.31 -22.13
CA ARG A 160 -9.24 -8.48 -23.27
C ARG A 160 -8.75 -9.37 -24.42
N SER A 161 -7.93 -10.37 -24.13
CA SER A 161 -7.43 -11.32 -25.13
C SER A 161 -8.55 -12.10 -25.80
N THR A 162 -9.53 -12.62 -25.04
CA THR A 162 -10.68 -13.32 -25.61
C THR A 162 -11.55 -12.40 -26.46
N MET A 163 -11.75 -11.14 -26.06
CA MET A 163 -12.48 -10.16 -26.85
C MET A 163 -11.78 -9.86 -28.18
N SER A 164 -10.46 -9.63 -28.15
CA SER A 164 -9.67 -9.45 -29.38
C SER A 164 -9.68 -10.69 -30.27
N GLN A 165 -9.74 -11.90 -29.68
CA GLN A 165 -9.87 -13.15 -30.42
C GLN A 165 -11.25 -13.31 -31.06
N GLU A 166 -12.35 -13.01 -30.37
CA GLU A 166 -13.71 -13.03 -30.94
C GLU A 166 -13.80 -12.12 -32.18
N HIS A 167 -13.30 -10.88 -32.08
CA HIS A 167 -13.27 -9.96 -33.22
C HIS A 167 -12.36 -10.43 -34.37
N LEU A 168 -11.26 -11.13 -34.09
CA LEU A 168 -10.36 -11.65 -35.12
C LEU A 168 -10.89 -12.94 -35.78
N VAL A 169 -11.69 -13.73 -35.06
CA VAL A 169 -12.34 -14.95 -35.57
C VAL A 169 -13.60 -14.64 -36.40
N ASP A 170 -14.18 -13.44 -36.27
CA ASP A 170 -15.19 -12.92 -37.20
C ASP A 170 -14.59 -12.37 -38.52
N LEU A 171 -13.26 -12.21 -38.57
CA LEU A 171 -12.50 -11.71 -39.73
C LEU A 171 -12.05 -12.73 -40.81
N PRO A 172 -12.23 -14.06 -40.74
CA PRO A 172 -11.83 -14.98 -41.79
C PRO A 172 -13.02 -15.69 -42.46
N THR A 173 -13.76 -14.99 -43.34
CA THR A 173 -14.45 -15.60 -44.50
C THR A 173 -14.63 -14.68 -45.73
N TYR A 174 -14.30 -13.38 -45.68
CA TYR A 174 -14.52 -12.47 -46.83
C TYR A 174 -13.27 -12.32 -47.73
N ASN A 175 -12.48 -13.38 -47.93
CA ASN A 175 -11.29 -13.28 -48.79
C ASN A 175 -10.89 -14.60 -49.45
N ILE A 176 -11.86 -15.34 -49.99
CA ILE A 176 -11.63 -16.35 -51.04
C ILE A 176 -12.84 -16.34 -51.98
N ASP A 177 -12.76 -15.53 -53.04
CA ASP A 177 -12.94 -15.92 -54.46
C ASP A 177 -12.79 -14.68 -55.37
#